data_AF-A0A6A4ATH4-F1
#
_entry.id   AF-A0A6A4ATH4-F1
#
_cell.length_a   1.000
_cell.length_b   1.000
_cell.length_c   1.000
_cell.angle_alpha   90.00
_cell.angle_beta   90.00
_cell.angle_gamma   90.00
#
_symmetry.space_group_name_H-M   'P 1'
#
loop_
_entity.id
_entity.type
_entity.pdbx_description
1 polymer ?
#
loop_
_entity_poly.entity_id
_entity_poly.type
_entity_poly.pdbx_seq_one_letter_code
_entity_poly.pdbx_strand_id
1 'polypeptide(L)'
;MMKRMEDLEAREAAGEGAKDEEEVDESTEAQAAALKAKGNDAFSRRCFQASNQYYSQAIELDPTSHILNGNRAAAYHRLNDLFPRVGTAGTE
;
A
#
# COMPACT_ATOMS: atom_id res chain seq x y z
N MET A 1 -36.06 0.52 16.62
CA MET A 1 -34.80 1.15 17.09
C MET A 1 -33.72 0.88 16.04
N MET A 2 -33.48 1.86 15.17
CA MET A 2 -32.33 1.90 14.26
C MET A 2 -31.05 2.08 15.08
N LYS A 3 -30.11 1.14 15.02
CA LYS A 3 -28.66 1.38 15.11
C LYS A 3 -27.90 0.07 15.01
N ARG A 4 -27.28 -0.14 13.84
CA ARG A 4 -25.96 -0.76 13.58
C ARG A 4 -25.86 -1.22 12.12
N MET A 5 -26.33 -0.36 11.22
CA MET A 5 -26.10 -0.50 9.78
C MET A 5 -24.86 0.29 9.34
N GLU A 6 -23.98 0.68 10.27
CA GLU A 6 -22.82 1.54 10.05
C GLU A 6 -21.62 1.01 10.83
N ASP A 7 -21.00 -0.07 10.32
CA ASP A 7 -19.54 -0.21 10.30
C ASP A 7 -19.21 -0.89 8.97
N LEU A 8 -19.41 -0.08 7.93
CA LEU A 8 -18.96 -0.28 6.57
C LEU A 8 -17.45 -0.60 6.55
N GLU A 9 -17.06 -1.56 5.71
CA GLU A 9 -15.92 -1.39 4.80
C GLU A 9 -14.55 -0.99 5.38
N ALA A 10 -14.03 -1.71 6.39
CA ALA A 10 -12.68 -1.45 6.90
C ALA A 10 -11.68 -2.62 6.82
N ARG A 11 -11.97 -3.71 6.07
CA ARG A 11 -11.03 -4.85 5.96
C ARG A 11 -10.66 -5.31 4.54
N GLU A 12 -11.04 -4.57 3.50
CA GLU A 12 -10.54 -4.80 2.14
C GLU A 12 -9.36 -3.87 1.80
N ALA A 13 -8.19 -4.08 2.42
CA ALA A 13 -7.01 -3.25 2.10
C ALA A 13 -5.63 -3.92 2.18
N ALA A 14 -5.53 -5.25 2.24
CA ALA A 14 -4.24 -5.91 2.06
C ALA A 14 -4.37 -6.87 0.88
N GLY A 15 -4.16 -6.31 -0.32
CA GLY A 15 -4.14 -7.03 -1.58
C GLY A 15 -3.26 -8.28 -1.47
N GLU A 16 -3.93 -9.41 -1.49
CA GLU A 16 -3.40 -10.71 -1.83
C GLU A 16 -3.29 -10.77 -3.37
N GLY A 17 -2.13 -11.14 -3.90
CA GLY A 17 -2.06 -11.69 -5.26
C GLY A 17 -0.81 -11.38 -6.08
N ALA A 18 -0.29 -12.46 -6.69
CA ALA A 18 0.66 -12.59 -7.81
C ALA A 18 2.14 -12.27 -7.49
N LYS A 19 3.04 -13.23 -7.22
CA LYS A 19 3.61 -14.25 -8.12
C LYS A 19 3.89 -13.70 -9.52
N ASP A 20 5.13 -13.26 -9.73
CA ASP A 20 5.83 -13.55 -10.98
C ASP A 20 7.26 -13.93 -10.62
N GLU A 21 7.61 -15.14 -11.02
CA GLU A 21 8.86 -15.85 -10.73
C GLU A 21 9.91 -15.40 -11.75
N GLU A 22 10.95 -14.70 -11.31
CA GLU A 22 12.21 -14.62 -12.04
C GLU A 22 13.38 -14.69 -11.04
N GLU A 23 14.32 -15.60 -11.31
CA GLU A 23 15.44 -15.96 -10.44
C GLU A 23 16.29 -14.73 -10.07
N VAL A 24 16.18 -14.25 -8.83
CA VAL A 24 17.07 -13.22 -8.29
C VAL A 24 17.51 -13.60 -6.88
N ASP A 25 18.83 -13.73 -6.73
CA ASP A 25 19.63 -13.92 -5.52
C ASP A 25 18.85 -13.92 -4.19
N GLU A 26 18.81 -15.09 -3.55
CA GLU A 26 18.07 -15.45 -2.33
C GLU A 26 18.28 -14.47 -1.15
N SER A 27 19.28 -13.59 -1.25
CA SER A 27 19.62 -12.54 -0.28
C SER A 27 18.81 -11.24 -0.47
N THR A 28 18.55 -10.80 -1.70
CA THR A 28 17.87 -9.53 -2.00
C THR A 28 16.35 -9.63 -1.88
N GLU A 29 15.76 -10.77 -2.24
CA GLU A 29 14.31 -10.98 -2.13
C GLU A 29 13.84 -10.96 -0.66
N ALA A 30 14.62 -11.55 0.25
CA ALA A 30 14.34 -11.51 1.69
C ALA A 30 14.35 -10.08 2.25
N GLN A 31 15.26 -9.22 1.76
CA GLN A 31 15.30 -7.82 2.15
C GLN A 31 14.12 -7.03 1.59
N ALA A 32 13.76 -7.25 0.32
CA ALA A 32 12.60 -6.64 -0.31
C ALA A 32 11.29 -7.05 0.41
N ALA A 33 11.16 -8.33 0.78
CA ALA A 33 10.02 -8.84 1.55
C ALA A 33 9.93 -8.20 2.94
N ALA A 34 11.05 -8.01 3.64
CA ALA A 34 11.09 -7.35 4.93
C ALA A 34 10.68 -5.86 4.83
N LEU A 35 11.12 -5.16 3.79
CA LEU A 35 10.71 -3.78 3.51
C LEU A 35 9.23 -3.68 3.13
N LYS A 36 8.73 -4.62 2.32
CA LYS A 36 7.29 -4.75 2.00
C LYS A 36 6.45 -4.89 3.28
N ALA A 37 6.88 -5.76 4.20
CA ALA A 37 6.17 -5.96 5.46
C ALA A 37 6.16 -4.68 6.32
N LYS A 38 7.28 -3.95 6.38
CA LYS A 38 7.34 -2.62 7.03
C LYS A 38 6.44 -1.59 6.35
N GLY A 39 6.38 -1.63 5.01
CA GLY A 39 5.47 -0.81 4.21
C GLY A 39 4.01 -1.07 4.54
N ASN A 40 3.63 -2.35 4.68
CA ASN A 40 2.29 -2.78 5.07
C ASN A 40 1.94 -2.35 6.50
N ASP A 41 2.86 -2.50 7.46
CA ASP A 41 2.64 -2.02 8.84
C ASP A 41 2.41 -0.49 8.86
N ALA A 42 3.26 0.26 8.16
CA ALA A 42 3.09 1.70 8.02
C ALA A 42 1.76 2.07 7.33
N PHE A 43 1.33 1.27 6.34
CA PHE A 43 0.06 1.45 5.64
C PHE A 43 -1.13 1.23 6.59
N SER A 44 -1.11 0.18 7.41
CA SER A 44 -2.13 -0.09 8.44
C SER A 44 -2.20 1.01 9.49
N ARG A 45 -1.07 1.66 9.79
CA ARG A 45 -1.01 2.81 10.71
C ARG A 45 -1.45 4.14 10.07
N ARG A 46 -1.95 4.12 8.82
CA ARG A 46 -2.27 5.29 7.99
C ARG A 46 -1.06 6.20 7.71
N CYS A 47 0.15 5.70 7.92
CA CYS A 47 1.39 6.40 7.62
C CYS A 47 1.79 6.15 6.15
N PHE A 48 0.95 6.59 5.22
CA PHE A 48 1.12 6.33 3.78
C PHE A 48 2.42 6.92 3.22
N GLN A 49 2.89 8.06 3.75
CA GLN A 49 4.15 8.67 3.35
C GLN A 49 5.37 7.79 3.70
N ALA A 50 5.37 7.18 4.89
CA ALA A 50 6.43 6.25 5.31
C ALA A 50 6.32 4.92 4.56
N SER A 51 5.10 4.42 4.38
CA SER A 51 4.81 3.22 3.59
C SER A 51 5.37 3.33 2.16
N ASN A 52 5.16 4.49 1.51
CA ASN A 52 5.69 4.78 0.19
C ASN A 52 7.23 4.72 0.10
N GLN A 53 7.93 5.25 1.11
CA GLN A 53 9.39 5.15 1.17
C GLN A 53 9.86 3.71 1.34
N TYR A 54 9.20 2.91 2.18
CA TYR A 54 9.55 1.50 2.34
C TYR A 54 9.31 0.70 1.05
N TYR A 55 8.20 0.95 0.34
CA TYR A 55 7.98 0.33 -0.97
C TYR A 55 9.00 0.79 -2.01
N SER A 56 9.40 2.07 -2.00
CA SER A 56 10.42 2.56 -2.93
C SER A 56 11.77 1.89 -2.70
N GLN A 57 12.21 1.74 -1.44
CA GLN A 57 13.42 0.99 -1.10
C GLN A 57 13.31 -0.49 -1.49
N ALA A 58 12.13 -1.08 -1.34
CA ALA A 58 11.89 -2.46 -1.77
C ALA A 58 11.98 -2.60 -3.31
N ILE A 59 11.48 -1.62 -4.08
CA ILE A 59 11.57 -1.59 -5.56
C ILE A 59 13.01 -1.40 -6.03
N GLU A 60 13.84 -0.68 -5.28
CA GLU A 60 15.27 -0.54 -5.61
C GLU A 60 16.03 -1.86 -5.49
N LEU A 61 15.60 -2.74 -4.56
CA LEU A 61 16.17 -4.08 -4.39
C LEU A 61 15.54 -5.09 -5.36
N ASP A 62 14.24 -4.93 -5.62
CA ASP A 62 13.43 -5.82 -6.43
C ASP A 62 12.56 -5.01 -7.41
N PRO A 63 13.17 -4.54 -8.52
CA PRO A 63 12.46 -3.75 -9.51
C PRO A 63 11.53 -4.60 -10.40
N THR A 64 11.66 -5.93 -10.36
CA THR A 64 10.83 -6.87 -11.13
C THR A 64 9.47 -7.07 -10.46
N SER A 65 9.36 -6.79 -9.16
CA SER A 65 8.09 -6.85 -8.43
C SER A 65 7.14 -5.68 -8.76
N HIS A 66 6.22 -5.97 -9.66
CA HIS A 66 5.06 -5.14 -9.97
C HIS A 66 4.13 -4.94 -8.76
N ILE A 67 4.15 -5.87 -7.79
CA ILE A 67 3.36 -5.78 -6.55
C ILE A 67 3.78 -4.60 -5.69
N LEU A 68 5.08 -4.35 -5.56
CA LEU A 68 5.59 -3.20 -4.80
C LEU A 68 5.18 -1.88 -5.46
N ASN A 69 5.21 -1.82 -6.80
CA ASN A 69 4.72 -0.67 -7.54
C ASN A 69 3.22 -0.44 -7.33
N GLY A 70 2.40 -1.50 -7.33
CA GLY A 70 0.97 -1.43 -7.03
C GLY A 70 0.69 -0.93 -5.61
N ASN A 71 1.38 -1.47 -4.61
CA ASN A 71 1.24 -1.05 -3.22
C ASN A 71 1.69 0.41 -3.00
N ARG A 72 2.74 0.85 -3.71
CA ARG A 72 3.18 2.25 -3.72
C ARG A 72 2.12 3.18 -4.32
N ALA A 73 1.47 2.77 -5.42
CA ALA A 73 0.37 3.51 -6.01
C ALA A 73 -0.83 3.60 -5.06
N ALA A 74 -1.21 2.48 -4.42
CA ALA A 74 -2.26 2.46 -3.41
C ALA A 74 -1.97 3.42 -2.24
N ALA A 75 -0.71 3.49 -1.78
CA ALA A 75 -0.29 4.45 -0.76
C ALA A 75 -0.45 5.91 -1.21
N TYR A 76 -0.12 6.23 -2.46
CA TYR A 76 -0.36 7.58 -3.01
C TYR A 76 -1.85 7.92 -3.11
N HIS A 77 -2.69 6.98 -3.57
CA HIS A 77 -4.14 7.19 -3.63
C HIS A 77 -4.72 7.44 -2.24
N ARG A 78 -4.32 6.65 -1.24
CA ARG A 78 -4.74 6.85 0.15
C ARG A 78 -4.23 8.14 0.77
N LEU A 79 -3.04 8.59 0.40
CA LEU A 79 -2.49 9.87 0.86
C LEU A 79 -3.27 11.05 0.29
N ASN A 80 -3.65 10.97 -1.00
CA ASN A 80 -4.49 11.96 -1.67
C ASN A 80 -5.94 11.95 -1.16
N ASP A 81 -6.47 10.78 -0.80
CA ASP A 81 -7.79 10.61 -0.18
C ASP A 81 -7.82 11.16 1.26
N LEU A 82 -6.78 10.90 2.06
CA LEU A 82 -6.68 11.35 3.45
C LEU A 82 -6.52 12.87 3.59
N PHE A 83 -5.83 13.50 2.64
CA PHE A 83 -5.81 14.95 2.50
C PHE A 83 -6.68 15.34 1.31
N PRO A 84 -8.02 15.33 1.47
CA PRO A 84 -8.86 15.99 0.49
C PRO A 84 -8.37 17.43 0.48
N ARG A 85 -7.79 17.86 -0.66
CA ARG A 85 -7.50 19.27 -0.89
C ARG A 85 -8.80 19.99 -0.61
N VAL A 86 -8.83 20.73 0.49
CA VAL A 86 -10.00 21.51 0.87
C VAL A 86 -10.38 22.35 -0.35
N GLY A 87 -11.48 21.99 -1.02
CA GLY A 87 -12.05 22.78 -2.11
C GLY A 87 -12.15 22.17 -3.51
N THR A 88 -12.87 21.05 -3.68
CA THR A 88 -13.83 20.99 -4.80
C THR A 88 -15.13 20.36 -4.33
N ALA A 89 -16.10 21.24 -4.05
CA ALA A 89 -17.51 20.93 -4.10
C ALA A 89 -17.91 20.52 -5.53
N GLY A 90 -18.93 19.67 -5.64
CA GLY A 90 -19.57 19.25 -6.89
C GLY A 90 -20.07 17.81 -6.74
N THR A 91 -21.20 17.54 -6.09
CA THR A 91 -22.53 17.46 -6.72
C THR A 91 -22.51 16.81 -8.09
N GLU A 92 -22.78 15.51 -8.13
CA GLU A 92 -23.69 14.88 -9.09
C GLU A 92 -24.56 13.85 -8.36
#